data_AF-A0A142YE96-F1
#
_entry.id   AF-A0A142YE96-F1
#
_cell.length_a   1.000
_cell.length_b   1.000
_cell.length_c   1.000
_cell.angle_alpha   90.00
_cell.angle_beta   90.00
_cell.angle_gamma   90.00
#
_symmetry.space_group_name_H-M   'P 1'
#
loop_
_entity.id
_entity.type
_entity.pdbx_description
1 polymer ?
#
loop_
_entity_poly.entity_id
_entity_poly.type
_entity_poly.pdbx_seq_one_letter_code
_entity_poly.pdbx_strand_id
1 'polypeptide(L)'
;MANYYVSTKRGSDATGTGTAANPWKTIGKAIGASPAITLPSSGSTRLYIEPGTYYEAVTLGLSPSAVAPLEIVGDCDGAGYLAGGWTNPRTGIVDWSAWTDDATAISSPCLNGSSRSFVAVRRIKMHGGSTGANGSCLHITTGTDWAVTDCILAGHQASLATIYAATAGAGLNLTVDRCDLHSGAQYGAMGVRISTAETAAEYDLGTTVRNCRFFGSGAAANRAVKLDRIAATGLGFLGRGLTIRSCTFLGFTAGVVVYEGVTIPLANPCQVVGCFFVRCANGIQIGAVSQAVEDWNVFHCSTPRTTIAVGANSNTTARPAVDLGDGRLVGVPLRPFGEPTAGSPLGGIVPAAAGFPTADLLNRARPEGFGSLNAAAGCLERHDAGELDSINADLGSPGCLALRGPGSLDRPILVDPTATVVRVKVRWDGAHGDSRKPRAILLANPEIGLVADQVVTATSTGGSGSTPNAYETLTFAAFTPSRAGVVMLRMVSRPEAATGTAYFDSITLS
;
A
#
# COMPACT_ATOMS: atom_id res chain seq x y z
N MET A 1 23.52 4.66 -11.31
CA MET A 1 22.79 3.99 -10.23
C MET A 1 23.73 2.98 -9.60
N ALA A 2 23.86 2.95 -8.27
CA ALA A 2 24.71 2.01 -7.56
C ALA A 2 23.84 1.05 -6.75
N ASN A 3 24.06 -0.26 -6.86
CA ASN A 3 23.29 -1.29 -6.18
C ASN A 3 24.17 -2.03 -5.16
N TYR A 4 23.64 -2.18 -3.94
CA TYR A 4 24.29 -2.86 -2.84
C TYR A 4 23.35 -3.89 -2.23
N TYR A 5 23.94 -4.88 -1.55
CA TYR A 5 23.24 -6.10 -1.17
C TYR A 5 23.55 -6.51 0.27
N VAL A 6 22.49 -6.86 1.02
CA VAL A 6 22.56 -7.39 2.39
C VAL A 6 21.82 -8.72 2.48
N SER A 7 22.44 -9.71 3.12
CA SER A 7 21.86 -11.02 3.40
C SER A 7 22.30 -11.56 4.76
N THR A 8 21.35 -11.77 5.66
CA THR A 8 21.61 -12.37 6.99
C THR A 8 22.15 -13.81 6.90
N LYS A 9 21.80 -14.56 5.84
CA LYS A 9 22.12 -16.00 5.73
C LYS A 9 23.50 -16.27 5.14
N ARG A 10 23.92 -15.50 4.14
CA ARG A 10 25.16 -15.74 3.38
C ARG A 10 26.09 -14.53 3.30
N GLY A 11 25.67 -13.39 3.83
CA GLY A 11 26.51 -12.21 3.90
C GLY A 11 27.57 -12.29 5.00
N SER A 12 28.58 -11.44 4.87
CA SER A 12 29.65 -11.27 5.85
C SER A 12 29.97 -9.79 6.01
N ASP A 13 29.99 -9.27 7.24
CA ASP A 13 30.38 -7.87 7.46
C ASP A 13 31.90 -7.67 7.49
N ALA A 14 32.66 -8.77 7.67
CA ALA A 14 34.11 -8.77 7.67
C ALA A 14 34.68 -8.86 6.24
N THR A 15 34.04 -9.66 5.37
CA THR A 15 34.57 -10.00 4.04
C THR A 15 33.61 -9.68 2.89
N GLY A 16 32.35 -9.34 3.18
CA GLY A 16 31.38 -8.95 2.16
C GLY A 16 31.76 -7.61 1.52
N THR A 17 31.53 -7.52 0.22
CA THR A 17 31.83 -6.33 -0.59
C THR A 17 30.56 -5.55 -0.96
N GLY A 18 29.40 -5.99 -0.47
CA GLY A 18 28.10 -5.40 -0.79
C GLY A 18 27.62 -5.72 -2.20
N THR A 19 28.24 -6.69 -2.89
CA THR A 19 27.80 -7.19 -4.21
C THR A 19 26.76 -8.30 -4.05
N ALA A 20 25.97 -8.59 -5.09
CA ALA A 20 24.94 -9.64 -5.00
C ALA A 20 25.52 -11.02 -4.68
N ALA A 21 26.74 -11.32 -5.17
CA ALA A 21 27.46 -12.56 -4.89
C ALA A 21 28.10 -12.56 -3.49
N ASN A 22 28.66 -11.43 -3.04
CA ASN A 22 29.29 -11.27 -1.73
C ASN A 22 28.63 -10.13 -0.92
N PRO A 23 27.36 -10.32 -0.47
CA PRO A 23 26.63 -9.28 0.24
C PRO A 23 27.20 -9.05 1.65
N TRP A 24 26.87 -7.90 2.23
CA TRP A 24 27.07 -7.71 3.67
C TRP A 24 26.07 -8.53 4.47
N LYS A 25 26.36 -8.78 5.75
CA LYS A 25 25.48 -9.55 6.61
C LYS A 25 24.38 -8.70 7.22
N THR A 26 24.73 -7.49 7.66
CA THR A 26 23.84 -6.61 8.42
C THR A 26 23.43 -5.37 7.63
N ILE A 27 22.24 -4.86 7.93
CA ILE A 27 21.75 -3.58 7.40
C ILE A 27 22.59 -2.44 7.98
N GLY A 28 22.95 -2.53 9.26
CA GLY A 28 23.81 -1.58 9.95
C GLY A 28 25.18 -1.41 9.30
N LYS A 29 25.79 -2.49 8.79
CA LYS A 29 27.04 -2.39 8.02
C LYS A 29 26.86 -1.57 6.73
N ALA A 30 25.74 -1.73 6.06
CA ALA A 30 25.47 -1.06 4.79
C ALA A 30 25.23 0.45 4.97
N ILE A 31 24.30 0.82 5.87
CA ILE A 31 23.74 2.18 5.96
C ILE A 31 23.79 2.81 7.36
N GLY A 32 24.31 2.10 8.36
CA GLY A 32 24.36 2.55 9.74
C GLY A 32 25.31 3.72 9.99
N ALA A 33 25.69 3.96 11.25
CA ALA A 33 26.50 5.11 11.67
C ALA A 33 27.89 5.17 11.00
N SER A 34 28.45 4.02 10.62
CA SER A 34 29.68 3.90 9.83
C SER A 34 29.39 3.07 8.57
N PRO A 35 28.70 3.68 7.59
CA PRO A 35 28.17 2.95 6.45
C PRO A 35 29.29 2.51 5.52
N ALA A 36 29.20 1.29 5.00
CA ALA A 36 30.10 0.79 3.96
C ALA A 36 29.71 1.30 2.55
N ILE A 37 28.45 1.69 2.36
CA ILE A 37 28.00 2.33 1.12
C ILE A 37 28.63 3.71 1.01
N THR A 38 29.13 4.01 -0.19
CA THR A 38 29.47 5.38 -0.61
C THR A 38 28.41 5.85 -1.59
N LEU A 39 27.79 6.99 -1.30
CA LEU A 39 26.85 7.62 -2.22
C LEU A 39 27.61 8.24 -3.40
N PRO A 40 27.17 8.03 -4.64
CA PRO A 40 27.76 8.68 -5.80
C PRO A 40 27.46 10.19 -5.77
N SER A 41 28.20 10.97 -6.55
CA SER A 41 27.90 12.40 -6.76
C SER A 41 26.59 12.64 -7.52
N SER A 42 26.10 11.62 -8.25
CA SER A 42 24.85 11.67 -9.00
C SER A 42 24.29 10.26 -9.26
N GLY A 43 22.98 10.17 -9.39
CA GLY A 43 22.24 8.93 -9.62
C GLY A 43 21.85 8.23 -8.32
N SER A 44 20.75 7.47 -8.36
CA SER A 44 20.23 6.80 -7.16
C SER A 44 21.14 5.66 -6.67
N THR A 45 21.10 5.45 -5.36
CA THR A 45 21.69 4.29 -4.68
C THR A 45 20.58 3.38 -4.19
N ARG A 46 20.70 2.07 -4.44
CA ARG A 46 19.75 1.07 -3.94
C ARG A 46 20.46 0.09 -3.03
N LEU A 47 19.88 -0.14 -1.86
CA LEU A 47 20.20 -1.26 -0.98
C LEU A 47 19.10 -2.31 -1.11
N TYR A 48 19.44 -3.47 -1.65
CA TYR A 48 18.57 -4.65 -1.68
C TYR A 48 18.83 -5.53 -0.46
N ILE A 49 17.78 -5.87 0.27
CA ILE A 49 17.82 -6.73 1.44
C ILE A 49 17.21 -8.09 1.05
N GLU A 50 17.97 -9.17 1.19
CA GLU A 50 17.49 -10.52 0.87
C GLU A 50 16.47 -10.99 1.92
N PRO A 51 15.44 -11.77 1.55
CA PRO A 51 14.49 -12.35 2.49
C PRO A 51 15.13 -13.06 3.69
N GLY A 52 14.62 -12.75 4.88
CA GLY A 52 15.14 -13.17 6.17
C GLY A 52 14.72 -12.24 7.30
N THR A 53 15.05 -12.64 8.54
CA THR A 53 14.83 -11.82 9.74
C THR A 53 16.11 -11.11 10.13
N TYR A 54 16.02 -9.79 10.33
CA TYR A 54 17.11 -8.89 10.71
C TYR A 54 16.79 -8.26 12.06
N TYR A 55 17.53 -8.65 13.10
CA TYR A 55 17.41 -8.13 14.47
C TYR A 55 18.37 -6.96 14.65
N GLU A 56 17.98 -5.78 14.19
CA GLU A 56 18.84 -4.61 14.11
C GLU A 56 18.06 -3.31 14.36
N ALA A 57 18.63 -2.43 15.19
CA ALA A 57 18.24 -1.03 15.25
C ALA A 57 19.32 -0.19 14.56
N VAL A 58 18.95 0.56 13.52
CA VAL A 58 19.91 1.27 12.67
C VAL A 58 19.66 2.77 12.70
N THR A 59 20.70 3.53 13.00
CA THR A 59 20.74 4.98 12.76
C THR A 59 21.37 5.25 11.41
N LEU A 60 20.67 5.95 10.53
CA LEU A 60 21.11 6.22 9.16
C LEU A 60 22.33 7.16 9.15
N GLY A 61 23.51 6.62 8.82
CA GLY A 61 24.75 7.40 8.75
C GLY A 61 24.96 8.09 7.40
N LEU A 62 24.31 7.60 6.34
CA LEU A 62 24.37 8.20 5.01
C LEU A 62 23.67 9.57 4.95
N SER A 63 24.12 10.43 4.04
CA SER A 63 23.51 11.75 3.76
C SER A 63 23.04 11.83 2.29
N PRO A 64 21.91 11.20 1.92
CA PRO A 64 21.39 11.26 0.56
C PRO A 64 20.94 12.67 0.18
N SER A 65 20.83 12.90 -1.13
CA SER A 65 20.44 14.20 -1.71
C SER A 65 19.49 14.00 -2.89
N ALA A 66 18.88 15.08 -3.37
CA ALA A 66 18.00 15.04 -4.54
C ALA A 66 18.67 14.44 -5.80
N VAL A 67 19.98 14.68 -5.99
CA VAL A 67 20.74 14.14 -7.13
C VAL A 67 21.31 12.74 -6.89
N ALA A 68 21.36 12.30 -5.64
CA ALA A 68 21.84 10.98 -5.23
C ALA A 68 20.98 10.41 -4.08
N PRO A 69 19.71 10.06 -4.35
CA PRO A 69 18.79 9.55 -3.32
C PRO A 69 19.14 8.12 -2.93
N LEU A 70 18.67 7.69 -1.75
CA LEU A 70 18.80 6.32 -1.26
C LEU A 70 17.46 5.59 -1.31
N GLU A 71 17.43 4.39 -1.88
CA GLU A 71 16.31 3.46 -1.80
C GLU A 71 16.72 2.22 -0.99
N ILE A 72 15.95 1.88 0.05
CA ILE A 72 16.10 0.68 0.87
C ILE A 72 14.94 -0.25 0.50
N VAL A 73 15.25 -1.38 -0.12
CA VAL A 73 14.26 -2.25 -0.75
C VAL A 73 14.38 -3.67 -0.18
N GLY A 74 13.28 -4.19 0.35
CA GLY A 74 13.16 -5.63 0.59
C GLY A 74 13.01 -6.35 -0.74
N ASP A 75 13.97 -7.20 -1.10
CA ASP A 75 14.00 -7.92 -2.38
C ASP A 75 13.14 -9.19 -2.32
N CYS A 76 11.85 -9.02 -2.01
CA CYS A 76 10.94 -10.12 -1.68
C CYS A 76 10.73 -11.12 -2.84
N ASP A 77 10.92 -10.68 -4.09
CA ASP A 77 10.86 -11.52 -5.30
C ASP A 77 12.24 -11.94 -5.81
N GLY A 78 13.32 -11.47 -5.19
CA GLY A 78 14.69 -11.79 -5.60
C GLY A 78 15.15 -11.09 -6.89
N ALA A 79 14.35 -10.19 -7.47
CA ALA A 79 14.65 -9.58 -8.77
C ALA A 79 15.89 -8.68 -8.70
N GLY A 80 16.10 -7.98 -7.57
CA GLY A 80 17.28 -7.13 -7.35
C GLY A 80 18.56 -7.95 -7.32
N TYR A 81 18.58 -9.07 -6.59
CA TYR A 81 19.71 -10.00 -6.54
C TYR A 81 19.97 -10.67 -7.88
N LEU A 82 18.92 -11.06 -8.61
CA LEU A 82 19.05 -11.63 -9.96
C LEU A 82 19.69 -10.63 -10.93
N ALA A 83 19.21 -9.39 -10.95
CA ALA A 83 19.79 -8.31 -11.75
C ALA A 83 21.23 -7.98 -11.34
N GLY A 84 21.59 -8.24 -10.09
CA GLY A 84 22.96 -8.14 -9.56
C GLY A 84 23.89 -9.29 -9.95
N GLY A 85 23.41 -10.29 -10.70
CA GLY A 85 24.18 -11.45 -11.15
C GLY A 85 24.14 -12.66 -10.22
N TRP A 86 23.29 -12.65 -9.18
CA TRP A 86 23.10 -13.82 -8.34
C TRP A 86 22.04 -14.75 -8.93
N THR A 87 22.41 -15.98 -9.28
CA THR A 87 21.56 -16.87 -10.11
C THR A 87 20.40 -17.52 -9.36
N ASN A 88 20.45 -17.59 -8.03
CA ASN A 88 19.46 -18.29 -7.22
C ASN A 88 19.00 -17.42 -6.03
N PRO A 89 18.37 -16.26 -6.29
CA PRO A 89 17.92 -15.38 -5.23
C PRO A 89 16.84 -16.05 -4.38
N ARG A 90 16.80 -15.70 -3.09
CA ARG A 90 15.72 -16.14 -2.20
C ARG A 90 14.50 -15.25 -2.41
N THR A 91 13.33 -15.86 -2.32
CA THR A 91 12.03 -15.16 -2.32
C THR A 91 11.42 -15.27 -0.92
N GLY A 92 10.55 -14.33 -0.57
CA GLY A 92 9.85 -14.31 0.72
C GLY A 92 9.89 -12.93 1.39
N ILE A 93 9.63 -12.90 2.69
CA ILE A 93 9.51 -11.64 3.45
C ILE A 93 10.88 -11.18 3.95
N VAL A 94 11.13 -9.87 3.85
CA VAL A 94 12.17 -9.18 4.62
C VAL A 94 11.53 -8.65 5.91
N ASP A 95 11.87 -9.29 7.03
CA ASP A 95 11.38 -8.93 8.36
C ASP A 95 12.49 -8.21 9.14
N TRP A 96 12.33 -6.91 9.35
CA TRP A 96 13.29 -6.06 10.06
C TRP A 96 12.75 -5.69 11.44
N SER A 97 13.34 -6.31 12.46
CA SER A 97 12.97 -6.16 13.84
C SER A 97 14.01 -5.35 14.61
N ALA A 98 13.58 -4.38 15.42
CA ALA A 98 14.45 -3.67 16.36
C ALA A 98 14.67 -4.45 17.68
N TRP A 99 14.17 -5.68 17.77
CA TRP A 99 14.48 -6.58 18.88
C TRP A 99 15.93 -7.05 18.77
N THR A 100 16.53 -7.42 19.90
CA THR A 100 17.86 -8.05 19.92
C THR A 100 17.77 -9.52 19.48
N ASP A 101 16.69 -10.19 19.85
CA ASP A 101 16.36 -11.59 19.55
C ASP A 101 14.84 -11.81 19.77
N ASP A 102 14.37 -13.07 19.75
CA ASP A 102 12.96 -13.40 19.96
C ASP A 102 12.47 -13.30 21.42
N ALA A 103 13.36 -13.01 22.37
CA ALA A 103 13.06 -13.02 23.81
C ALA A 103 13.24 -11.63 24.48
N THR A 104 14.01 -10.73 23.88
CA THR A 104 14.47 -9.49 24.49
C THR A 104 13.66 -8.29 23.96
N ALA A 105 12.96 -7.62 24.88
CA ALA A 105 12.02 -6.53 24.57
C ALA A 105 12.65 -5.32 23.84
N ILE A 106 11.80 -4.63 23.08
CA ILE A 106 12.16 -3.52 22.18
C ILE A 106 12.49 -2.23 22.95
N SER A 107 13.52 -1.51 22.51
CA SER A 107 13.86 -0.18 23.04
C SER A 107 14.23 0.86 21.97
N SER A 108 14.11 0.55 20.68
CA SER A 108 14.59 1.41 19.59
C SER A 108 13.71 1.33 18.33
N PRO A 109 13.78 2.35 17.44
CA PRO A 109 13.25 2.20 16.08
C PRO A 109 14.06 1.19 15.27
N CYS A 110 13.44 0.59 14.25
CA CYS A 110 14.16 -0.20 13.25
C CYS A 110 15.12 0.73 12.49
N LEU A 111 14.59 1.87 12.04
CA LEU A 111 15.34 2.89 11.34
C LEU A 111 15.14 4.27 11.97
N ASN A 112 16.22 4.81 12.54
CA ASN A 112 16.32 6.20 12.93
C ASN A 112 16.94 7.01 11.78
N GLY A 113 16.08 7.71 11.03
CA GLY A 113 16.46 8.62 9.96
C GLY A 113 16.95 9.98 10.45
N SER A 114 16.62 10.38 11.69
CA SER A 114 17.03 11.66 12.28
C SER A 114 16.81 12.85 11.32
N SER A 115 17.89 13.56 10.94
CA SER A 115 17.88 14.72 10.04
C SER A 115 18.21 14.39 8.58
N ARG A 116 18.19 13.11 8.19
CA ARG A 116 18.53 12.69 6.82
C ARG A 116 17.34 12.87 5.89
N SER A 117 17.60 13.19 4.63
CA SER A 117 16.56 13.42 3.60
C SER A 117 16.76 12.53 2.37
N PHE A 118 15.77 12.50 1.48
CA PHE A 118 15.82 11.80 0.18
C PHE A 118 15.98 10.28 0.30
N VAL A 119 15.15 9.67 1.15
CA VAL A 119 15.18 8.23 1.44
C VAL A 119 13.84 7.58 1.09
N ALA A 120 13.88 6.49 0.35
CA ALA A 120 12.73 5.62 0.12
C ALA A 120 12.92 4.27 0.84
N VAL A 121 11.86 3.79 1.48
CA VAL A 121 11.80 2.46 2.13
C VAL A 121 10.64 1.68 1.50
N ARG A 122 10.92 0.49 0.98
CA ARG A 122 9.92 -0.27 0.20
C ARG A 122 9.94 -1.77 0.49
N ARG A 123 8.76 -2.39 0.51
CA ARG A 123 8.60 -3.86 0.58
C ARG A 123 9.27 -4.50 1.80
N ILE A 124 9.20 -3.84 2.95
CA ILE A 124 9.79 -4.32 4.21
C ILE A 124 8.70 -4.42 5.27
N LYS A 125 8.76 -5.49 6.06
CA LYS A 125 8.01 -5.61 7.30
C LYS A 125 8.87 -5.10 8.45
N MET A 126 8.38 -4.16 9.25
CA MET A 126 9.13 -3.56 10.36
C MET A 126 8.42 -3.77 11.70
N HIS A 127 9.15 -4.27 12.71
CA HIS A 127 8.70 -4.30 14.10
C HIS A 127 9.65 -3.47 14.96
N GLY A 128 9.20 -2.30 15.36
CA GLY A 128 10.03 -1.37 16.12
C GLY A 128 9.23 -0.51 17.06
N GLY A 129 9.93 0.29 17.86
CA GLY A 129 9.31 1.16 18.84
C GLY A 129 9.97 1.05 20.20
N SER A 130 9.77 2.04 21.03
CA SER A 130 10.32 2.12 22.38
C SER A 130 9.32 2.81 23.29
N THR A 131 9.48 2.65 24.59
CA THR A 131 8.65 3.29 25.63
C THR A 131 8.86 4.82 25.73
N GLY A 132 9.80 5.39 24.98
CA GLY A 132 10.17 6.81 25.06
C GLY A 132 9.52 7.70 24.00
N ALA A 133 9.83 9.00 24.07
CA ALA A 133 9.36 10.02 23.11
C ALA A 133 9.67 9.69 21.64
N ASN A 134 10.66 8.82 21.41
CA ASN A 134 11.11 8.37 20.09
C ASN A 134 10.56 6.98 19.70
N GLY A 135 9.53 6.48 20.38
CA GLY A 135 8.92 5.20 20.09
C GLY A 135 8.23 5.18 18.73
N SER A 136 8.92 4.65 17.72
CA SER A 136 8.40 4.42 16.36
C SER A 136 9.18 3.30 15.66
N CYS A 137 8.64 2.69 14.61
CA CYS A 137 9.41 1.80 13.73
C CYS A 137 10.36 2.61 12.86
N LEU A 138 9.85 3.72 12.33
CA LEU A 138 10.59 4.69 11.52
C LEU A 138 10.52 6.06 12.19
N HIS A 139 11.70 6.61 12.51
CA HIS A 139 11.84 7.86 13.24
C HIS A 139 12.56 8.93 12.42
N ILE A 140 11.88 10.03 12.08
CA ILE A 140 12.38 11.14 11.27
C ILE A 140 12.12 12.44 12.07
N THR A 141 13.14 13.23 12.37
CA THR A 141 12.99 14.42 13.24
C THR A 141 13.03 15.74 12.48
N THR A 142 14.00 15.90 11.59
CA THR A 142 14.14 17.10 10.74
C THR A 142 14.45 16.75 9.28
N GLY A 143 14.45 15.46 8.96
CA GLY A 143 14.60 14.96 7.60
C GLY A 143 13.38 15.23 6.74
N THR A 144 13.60 15.35 5.43
CA THR A 144 12.59 15.66 4.41
C THR A 144 12.65 14.67 3.25
N ASP A 145 11.64 14.66 2.38
CA ASP A 145 11.66 13.89 1.13
C ASP A 145 11.79 12.38 1.38
N TRP A 146 10.95 11.87 2.28
CA TRP A 146 10.87 10.45 2.61
C TRP A 146 9.72 9.78 1.87
N ALA A 147 9.93 8.55 1.40
CA ALA A 147 8.87 7.71 0.86
C ALA A 147 8.84 6.36 1.58
N VAL A 148 7.67 5.95 2.07
CA VAL A 148 7.43 4.62 2.67
C VAL A 148 6.34 3.96 1.85
N THR A 149 6.66 2.86 1.17
CA THR A 149 5.76 2.31 0.14
C THR A 149 5.72 0.80 0.15
N ASP A 150 4.52 0.20 0.10
CA ASP A 150 4.34 -1.26 0.09
C ASP A 150 4.96 -1.93 1.35
N CYS A 151 4.83 -1.28 2.52
CA CYS A 151 5.43 -1.75 3.78
C CYS A 151 4.37 -2.17 4.79
N ILE A 152 4.75 -3.08 5.69
CA ILE A 152 3.97 -3.43 6.87
C ILE A 152 4.75 -2.96 8.09
N LEU A 153 4.19 -2.06 8.90
CA LEU A 153 4.87 -1.57 10.09
C LEU A 153 4.00 -1.85 11.31
N ALA A 154 4.58 -2.55 12.28
CA ALA A 154 3.96 -2.87 13.55
C ALA A 154 4.72 -2.20 14.70
N GLY A 155 4.11 -1.16 15.27
CA GLY A 155 4.66 -0.48 16.43
C GLY A 155 4.63 -1.37 17.67
N HIS A 156 5.67 -1.28 18.49
CA HIS A 156 5.68 -1.87 19.83
C HIS A 156 4.43 -1.43 20.63
N GLN A 157 3.98 -2.24 21.59
CA GLN A 157 2.86 -1.87 22.44
C GLN A 157 3.05 -0.51 23.13
N ALA A 158 4.29 -0.15 23.49
CA ALA A 158 4.64 1.11 24.13
C ALA A 158 5.13 2.19 23.16
N SER A 159 4.91 2.00 21.86
CA SER A 159 5.32 2.96 20.83
C SER A 159 4.31 4.10 20.74
N LEU A 160 4.80 5.34 20.76
CA LEU A 160 3.95 6.53 20.56
C LEU A 160 3.43 6.62 19.13
N ALA A 161 4.22 6.21 18.14
CA ALA A 161 3.82 6.18 16.75
C ALA A 161 4.33 4.91 16.06
N THR A 162 3.85 4.61 14.86
CA THR A 162 4.47 3.60 13.98
C THR A 162 5.48 4.28 13.07
N ILE A 163 5.08 5.44 12.51
CA ILE A 163 5.96 6.39 11.82
C ILE A 163 5.91 7.71 12.58
N TYR A 164 7.07 8.19 13.01
CA TYR A 164 7.23 9.54 13.54
C TYR A 164 7.97 10.40 12.52
N ALA A 165 7.39 11.54 12.18
CA ALA A 165 8.02 12.57 11.38
C ALA A 165 7.85 13.93 12.05
N ALA A 166 8.89 14.76 12.00
CA ALA A 166 8.78 16.14 12.45
C ALA A 166 9.50 17.11 11.49
N THR A 167 9.13 18.38 11.58
CA THR A 167 9.76 19.46 10.82
C THR A 167 9.84 20.75 11.64
N ALA A 168 10.95 21.46 11.49
CA ALA A 168 11.24 22.72 12.17
C ALA A 168 10.83 23.94 11.33
N GLY A 169 9.62 23.92 10.74
CA GLY A 169 9.10 25.05 9.97
C GLY A 169 9.36 24.99 8.47
N ALA A 170 9.61 23.80 7.92
CA ALA A 170 9.88 23.59 6.50
C ALA A 170 9.01 22.46 5.93
N GLY A 171 9.00 22.33 4.59
CA GLY A 171 8.32 21.22 3.92
C GLY A 171 8.91 19.87 4.35
N LEU A 172 8.03 18.90 4.61
CA LEU A 172 8.41 17.55 5.04
C LEU A 172 8.54 16.60 3.84
N ASN A 173 7.68 16.77 2.83
CA ASN A 173 7.61 15.94 1.62
C ASN A 173 7.57 14.44 1.90
N LEU A 174 6.88 14.03 2.97
CA LEU A 174 6.70 12.62 3.32
C LEU A 174 5.59 12.00 2.47
N THR A 175 5.86 10.84 1.88
CA THR A 175 4.85 10.00 1.23
C THR A 175 4.74 8.67 1.96
N VAL A 176 3.54 8.31 2.41
CA VAL A 176 3.21 6.97 2.92
C VAL A 176 2.14 6.38 1.99
N ASP A 177 2.46 5.30 1.28
CA ASP A 177 1.63 4.77 0.20
C ASP A 177 1.53 3.25 0.27
N ARG A 178 0.32 2.69 0.20
CA ARG A 178 0.10 1.24 0.23
C ARG A 178 0.77 0.53 1.42
N CYS A 179 0.60 1.08 2.62
CA CYS A 179 1.15 0.50 3.84
C CYS A 179 0.06 -0.04 4.78
N ASP A 180 0.40 -1.12 5.47
CA ASP A 180 -0.31 -1.61 6.65
C ASP A 180 0.37 -1.06 7.91
N LEU A 181 -0.38 -0.33 8.73
CA LEU A 181 0.13 0.37 9.91
C LEU A 181 -0.61 -0.10 11.15
N HIS A 182 0.08 -0.84 12.01
CA HIS A 182 -0.45 -1.31 13.29
C HIS A 182 0.09 -0.41 14.39
N SER A 183 -0.79 0.41 14.97
CA SER A 183 -0.42 1.27 16.09
C SER A 183 -0.15 0.41 17.34
N GLY A 184 0.74 0.89 18.20
CA GLY A 184 0.93 0.32 19.54
C GLY A 184 -0.36 0.31 20.37
N ALA A 185 -0.30 -0.33 21.53
CA ALA A 185 -1.41 -0.44 22.47
C ALA A 185 -1.41 0.61 23.59
N GLN A 186 -0.37 1.44 23.66
CA GLN A 186 -0.22 2.49 24.66
C GLN A 186 -1.30 3.56 24.51
N TYR A 187 -1.64 4.19 25.62
CA TYR A 187 -2.44 5.41 25.62
C TYR A 187 -1.85 6.45 24.66
N GLY A 188 -2.66 6.87 23.68
CA GLY A 188 -2.23 7.85 22.69
C GLY A 188 -1.34 7.31 21.58
N ALA A 189 -1.26 6.00 21.37
CA ALA A 189 -0.50 5.41 20.27
C ALA A 189 -1.03 5.85 18.90
N MET A 190 -0.10 6.02 17.96
CA MET A 190 -0.37 6.57 16.63
C MET A 190 0.09 5.64 15.50
N GLY A 191 -0.64 5.66 14.38
CA GLY A 191 -0.11 5.10 13.13
C GLY A 191 0.99 6.02 12.59
N VAL A 192 0.60 7.19 12.11
CA VAL A 192 1.50 8.23 11.62
C VAL A 192 1.35 9.48 12.50
N ARG A 193 2.47 9.95 13.07
CA ARG A 193 2.54 11.25 13.76
C ARG A 193 3.43 12.19 12.95
N ILE A 194 2.88 13.38 12.66
CA ILE A 194 3.59 14.48 12.03
C ILE A 194 3.58 15.65 13.01
N SER A 195 4.74 16.05 13.50
CA SER A 195 4.88 17.18 14.41
C SER A 195 5.52 18.38 13.72
N THR A 196 4.91 19.54 13.84
CA THR A 196 5.28 20.75 13.10
C THR A 196 5.61 21.89 14.05
N ALA A 197 6.61 22.70 13.71
CA ALA A 197 6.90 23.92 14.44
C ALA A 197 5.89 25.03 14.06
N GLU A 198 5.52 25.84 15.04
CA GLU A 198 4.84 27.12 14.80
C GLU A 198 5.87 28.15 14.33
N THR A 199 5.53 28.89 13.28
CA THR A 199 6.44 29.79 12.53
C THR A 199 5.79 31.16 12.32
N ALA A 200 6.57 32.14 11.85
CA ALA A 200 6.09 33.50 11.55
C ALA A 200 5.37 33.62 10.18
N ALA A 201 5.29 32.52 9.43
CA ALA A 201 4.54 32.39 8.18
C ALA A 201 4.14 30.93 7.98
N GLU A 202 3.02 30.68 7.29
CA GLU A 202 2.62 29.31 6.93
C GLU A 202 3.61 28.67 5.96
N TYR A 203 3.74 27.35 6.03
CA TYR A 203 4.57 26.57 5.12
C TYR A 203 3.86 25.28 4.71
N ASP A 204 4.13 24.83 3.48
CA ASP A 204 3.55 23.62 2.93
C ASP A 204 4.39 22.40 3.29
N LEU A 205 3.77 21.39 3.89
CA LEU A 205 4.38 20.12 4.25
C LEU A 205 4.60 19.21 3.05
N GLY A 206 3.87 19.39 1.94
CA GLY A 206 3.95 18.50 0.77
C GLY A 206 3.73 17.02 1.10
N THR A 207 3.01 16.72 2.19
CA THR A 207 2.94 15.37 2.77
C THR A 207 1.69 14.64 2.35
N THR A 208 1.83 13.39 1.92
CA THR A 208 0.72 12.54 1.49
C THR A 208 0.71 11.21 2.23
N VAL A 209 -0.45 10.82 2.74
CA VAL A 209 -0.74 9.49 3.27
C VAL A 209 -1.87 8.91 2.43
N ARG A 210 -1.62 7.84 1.67
CA ARG A 210 -2.63 7.31 0.75
C ARG A 210 -2.63 5.79 0.64
N ASN A 211 -3.78 5.21 0.28
CA ASN A 211 -3.95 3.76 0.11
C ASN A 211 -3.45 2.94 1.30
N CYS A 212 -3.46 3.51 2.51
CA CYS A 212 -2.97 2.83 3.70
C CYS A 212 -4.12 2.25 4.51
N ARG A 213 -3.85 1.13 5.18
CA ARG A 213 -4.77 0.55 6.16
C ARG A 213 -4.16 0.69 7.55
N PHE A 214 -4.96 1.20 8.47
CA PHE A 214 -4.55 1.47 9.84
C PHE A 214 -5.32 0.57 10.80
N PHE A 215 -4.60 -0.09 11.68
CA PHE A 215 -5.15 -0.92 12.74
C PHE A 215 -4.88 -0.30 14.10
N GLY A 216 -5.94 0.09 14.78
CA GLY A 216 -5.92 0.58 16.14
C GLY A 216 -6.07 -0.55 17.14
N SER A 217 -5.41 -0.46 18.28
CA SER A 217 -5.58 -1.41 19.38
C SER A 217 -6.88 -1.22 20.18
N GLY A 218 -7.68 -0.19 19.85
CA GLY A 218 -8.83 0.23 20.66
C GLY A 218 -8.48 0.92 21.98
N ALA A 219 -7.19 1.15 22.28
CA ALA A 219 -6.79 1.86 23.49
C ALA A 219 -7.27 3.33 23.49
N ALA A 220 -7.49 3.85 24.69
CA ALA A 220 -7.93 5.22 24.88
C ALA A 220 -6.91 6.21 24.28
N ALA A 221 -7.44 7.25 23.64
CA ALA A 221 -6.70 8.31 22.97
C ALA A 221 -5.90 7.91 21.70
N ASN A 222 -5.98 6.68 21.21
CA ASN A 222 -5.29 6.30 19.97
C ASN A 222 -5.74 7.09 18.74
N ARG A 223 -4.79 7.47 17.88
CA ARG A 223 -5.03 8.22 16.63
C ARG A 223 -4.43 7.49 15.44
N ALA A 224 -5.10 7.41 14.29
CA ALA A 224 -4.47 6.76 13.15
C ALA A 224 -3.42 7.69 12.49
N VAL A 225 -3.84 8.90 12.14
CA VAL A 225 -2.96 9.97 11.66
C VAL A 225 -3.14 11.20 12.53
N LYS A 226 -2.04 11.76 13.05
CA LYS A 226 -2.03 12.99 13.83
C LYS A 226 -1.06 14.01 13.24
N LEU A 227 -1.56 15.19 12.91
CA LEU A 227 -0.78 16.39 12.68
C LEU A 227 -0.85 17.26 13.94
N ASP A 228 0.29 17.47 14.61
CA ASP A 228 0.37 18.25 15.84
C ASP A 228 1.40 19.38 15.78
N ARG A 229 1.22 20.35 16.69
CA ARG A 229 2.18 21.43 16.91
C ARG A 229 3.17 21.00 18.00
N ILE A 230 4.46 21.14 17.73
CA ILE A 230 5.55 20.79 18.67
C ILE A 230 5.47 21.62 19.96
N ALA A 231 5.34 22.94 19.84
CA ALA A 231 5.26 23.87 20.96
C ALA A 231 4.51 25.15 20.57
N ALA A 232 3.87 25.79 21.55
CA ALA A 232 3.24 27.10 21.38
C ALA A 232 4.31 28.19 21.47
N THR A 233 4.70 28.77 20.34
CA THR A 233 5.74 29.83 20.29
C THR A 233 5.14 31.23 20.21
N GLY A 234 3.85 31.36 19.89
CA GLY A 234 3.17 32.65 19.72
C GLY A 234 3.44 33.31 18.37
N LEU A 235 4.07 32.60 17.42
CA LEU A 235 4.34 33.09 16.07
C LEU A 235 3.12 33.04 15.14
N GLY A 236 2.09 32.27 15.50
CA GLY A 236 0.75 32.38 14.93
C GLY A 236 0.50 31.66 13.60
N PHE A 237 1.48 30.92 13.06
CA PHE A 237 1.29 30.13 11.84
C PHE A 237 1.76 28.69 11.97
N LEU A 238 1.13 27.80 11.22
CA LEU A 238 1.33 26.34 11.28
C LEU A 238 1.64 25.76 9.90
N GLY A 239 2.15 24.53 9.89
CA GLY A 239 2.32 23.76 8.66
C GLY A 239 0.99 23.33 8.05
N ARG A 240 0.87 23.37 6.73
CA ARG A 240 -0.32 22.98 5.95
C ARG A 240 0.02 21.95 4.88
N GLY A 241 -0.95 21.54 4.06
CA GLY A 241 -0.68 20.68 2.91
C GLY A 241 -0.47 19.19 3.23
N LEU A 242 -0.98 18.72 4.38
CA LEU A 242 -1.17 17.29 4.61
C LEU A 242 -2.38 16.81 3.79
N THR A 243 -2.17 15.77 2.99
CA THR A 243 -3.22 15.11 2.21
C THR A 243 -3.35 13.65 2.64
N ILE A 244 -4.54 13.26 3.10
CA ILE A 244 -4.89 11.89 3.46
C ILE A 244 -5.96 11.40 2.47
N ARG A 245 -5.65 10.38 1.67
CA ARG A 245 -6.56 9.89 0.62
C ARG A 245 -6.73 8.39 0.64
N SER A 246 -7.96 7.91 0.41
CA SER A 246 -8.18 6.48 0.14
C SER A 246 -7.58 5.57 1.21
N CYS A 247 -7.68 5.96 2.48
CA CYS A 247 -7.17 5.18 3.61
C CYS A 247 -8.32 4.52 4.36
N THR A 248 -8.06 3.36 4.96
CA THR A 248 -9.01 2.68 5.84
C THR A 248 -8.52 2.73 7.29
N PHE A 249 -9.37 3.21 8.20
CA PHE A 249 -9.07 3.37 9.63
C PHE A 249 -9.94 2.44 10.46
N LEU A 250 -9.33 1.47 11.15
CA LEU A 250 -10.05 0.47 11.94
C LEU A 250 -9.73 0.60 13.43
N GLY A 251 -10.73 0.89 14.26
CA GLY A 251 -10.63 0.71 15.72
C GLY A 251 -9.82 1.77 16.48
N PHE A 252 -9.91 3.04 16.09
CA PHE A 252 -9.20 4.15 16.77
C PHE A 252 -10.11 5.00 17.66
N THR A 253 -9.52 5.71 18.64
CA THR A 253 -10.29 6.77 19.34
C THR A 253 -10.57 7.94 18.39
N ALA A 254 -9.62 8.32 17.54
CA ALA A 254 -9.90 9.17 16.39
C ALA A 254 -9.14 8.67 15.14
N GLY A 255 -9.79 8.66 13.98
CA GLY A 255 -9.11 8.30 12.73
C GLY A 255 -8.06 9.33 12.35
N VAL A 256 -8.49 10.56 12.13
CA VAL A 256 -7.60 11.68 11.76
C VAL A 256 -7.70 12.81 12.77
N VAL A 257 -6.56 13.34 13.18
CA VAL A 257 -6.45 14.54 14.01
C VAL A 257 -5.57 15.58 13.36
N VAL A 258 -6.07 16.81 13.28
CA VAL A 258 -5.32 17.97 12.81
C VAL A 258 -5.36 19.07 13.86
N TYR A 259 -4.22 19.34 14.49
CA TYR A 259 -4.02 20.42 15.45
C TYR A 259 -5.10 20.50 16.56
N GLU A 260 -5.53 19.35 17.10
CA GLU A 260 -6.49 19.25 18.22
C GLU A 260 -6.12 20.22 19.35
N GLY A 261 -7.10 21.04 19.76
CA GLY A 261 -6.93 22.06 20.82
C GLY A 261 -6.20 23.33 20.40
N VAL A 262 -5.82 23.49 19.13
CA VAL A 262 -5.15 24.69 18.60
C VAL A 262 -6.12 25.47 17.72
N THR A 263 -6.30 26.76 18.00
CA THR A 263 -7.28 27.64 17.33
C THR A 263 -6.70 28.47 16.18
N ILE A 264 -5.41 28.28 15.86
CA ILE A 264 -4.74 28.97 14.76
C ILE A 264 -5.35 28.51 13.42
N PRO A 265 -5.89 29.42 12.59
CA PRO A 265 -6.46 29.06 11.30
C PRO A 265 -5.39 28.69 10.28
N LEU A 266 -5.76 27.90 9.26
CA LEU A 266 -4.94 27.71 8.06
C LEU A 266 -5.55 28.43 6.86
N ALA A 267 -4.74 29.06 6.02
CA ALA A 267 -5.20 29.66 4.77
C ALA A 267 -5.53 28.59 3.72
N ASN A 268 -4.75 27.50 3.67
CA ASN A 268 -5.08 26.32 2.86
C ASN A 268 -5.24 25.09 3.77
N PRO A 269 -6.45 24.54 3.91
CA PRO A 269 -6.72 23.41 4.78
C PRO A 269 -5.98 22.13 4.35
N CYS A 270 -5.70 21.25 5.32
CA CYS A 270 -5.35 19.87 5.04
C CYS A 270 -6.55 19.14 4.38
N GLN A 271 -6.29 18.05 3.66
CA GLN A 271 -7.33 17.32 2.95
C GLN A 271 -7.48 15.89 3.49
N VAL A 272 -8.72 15.48 3.77
CA VAL A 272 -9.06 14.10 4.13
C VAL A 272 -10.14 13.61 3.18
N VAL A 273 -9.81 12.80 2.17
CA VAL A 273 -10.77 12.46 1.11
C VAL A 273 -10.80 10.98 0.75
N GLY A 274 -11.98 10.47 0.38
CA GLY A 274 -12.12 9.10 -0.09
C GLY A 274 -11.77 8.02 0.93
N CYS A 275 -11.75 8.35 2.23
CA CYS A 275 -11.33 7.44 3.30
C CYS A 275 -12.52 6.69 3.90
N PHE A 276 -12.24 5.55 4.52
CA PHE A 276 -13.22 4.76 5.27
C PHE A 276 -12.83 4.68 6.75
N PHE A 277 -13.71 5.14 7.63
CA PHE A 277 -13.54 5.13 9.08
C PHE A 277 -14.49 4.11 9.68
N VAL A 278 -13.98 3.08 10.36
CA VAL A 278 -14.81 2.01 10.91
C VAL A 278 -14.41 1.67 12.34
N ARG A 279 -15.43 1.64 13.21
CA ARG A 279 -15.26 1.41 14.66
C ARG A 279 -14.33 2.45 15.30
N CYS A 280 -14.32 3.68 14.79
CA CYS A 280 -13.67 4.78 15.47
C CYS A 280 -14.66 5.50 16.40
N ALA A 281 -14.20 6.02 17.53
CA ALA A 281 -15.06 6.90 18.34
C ALA A 281 -15.27 8.24 17.60
N ASN A 282 -14.18 8.83 17.12
CA ASN A 282 -14.19 10.02 16.28
C ASN A 282 -13.66 9.69 14.87
N GLY A 283 -14.31 10.19 13.82
CA GLY A 283 -13.80 10.07 12.45
C GLY A 283 -12.64 11.04 12.23
N ILE A 284 -12.98 12.32 12.09
CA ILE A 284 -12.03 13.43 11.93
C ILE A 284 -12.24 14.46 13.04
N GLN A 285 -11.14 14.88 13.66
CA GLN A 285 -11.15 15.90 14.71
C GLN A 285 -10.12 16.99 14.40
N ILE A 286 -10.57 18.25 14.38
CA ILE A 286 -9.69 19.39 14.13
C ILE A 286 -9.82 20.47 15.22
N GLY A 287 -8.78 21.28 15.38
CA GLY A 287 -8.76 22.37 16.36
C GLY A 287 -9.56 23.61 15.90
N ALA A 288 -9.50 23.94 14.62
CA ALA A 288 -10.24 25.04 14.00
C ALA A 288 -10.79 24.64 12.62
N VAL A 289 -11.96 25.15 12.24
CA VAL A 289 -12.70 24.76 11.01
C VAL A 289 -11.91 24.93 9.71
N SER A 290 -10.92 25.81 9.66
CA SER A 290 -10.07 26.03 8.49
C SER A 290 -8.88 25.09 8.39
N GLN A 291 -8.62 24.25 9.40
CA GLN A 291 -7.43 23.41 9.42
C GLN A 291 -7.54 22.19 8.51
N ALA A 292 -8.75 21.71 8.23
CA ALA A 292 -8.96 20.63 7.28
C ALA A 292 -10.30 20.74 6.55
N VAL A 293 -10.33 20.19 5.34
CA VAL A 293 -11.54 19.90 4.57
C VAL A 293 -11.64 18.39 4.35
N GLU A 294 -12.87 17.91 4.24
CA GLU A 294 -13.17 16.51 4.02
C GLU A 294 -14.23 16.32 2.94
N ASP A 295 -14.12 15.28 2.12
CA ASP A 295 -15.13 14.91 1.14
C ASP A 295 -14.99 13.44 0.71
N TRP A 296 -16.07 12.85 0.18
CA TRP A 296 -16.12 11.45 -0.28
C TRP A 296 -15.73 10.39 0.77
N ASN A 297 -15.81 10.73 2.06
CA ASN A 297 -15.46 9.82 3.14
C ASN A 297 -16.68 8.99 3.57
N VAL A 298 -16.43 7.78 4.05
CA VAL A 298 -17.44 6.95 4.69
C VAL A 298 -17.13 6.79 6.17
N PHE A 299 -18.09 7.12 7.02
CA PHE A 299 -17.97 7.07 8.46
C PHE A 299 -18.92 6.03 9.07
N HIS A 300 -18.32 5.07 9.76
CA HIS A 300 -18.97 4.17 10.71
C HIS A 300 -18.35 4.39 12.10
N CYS A 301 -18.65 5.56 12.66
CA CYS A 301 -18.11 6.12 13.91
C CYS A 301 -19.23 6.70 14.78
N SER A 302 -19.05 6.79 16.10
CA SER A 302 -20.02 7.46 16.97
C SER A 302 -20.08 8.97 16.75
N THR A 303 -18.93 9.59 16.47
CA THR A 303 -18.80 11.02 16.18
C THR A 303 -18.01 11.18 14.87
N PRO A 304 -18.66 11.20 13.70
CA PRO A 304 -17.96 11.29 12.42
C PRO A 304 -17.01 12.48 12.32
N ARG A 305 -17.38 13.62 12.93
CA ARG A 305 -16.72 14.92 12.78
C ARG A 305 -16.71 15.71 14.08
N THR A 306 -15.62 16.41 14.32
CA THR A 306 -15.51 17.43 15.38
C THR A 306 -14.84 18.67 14.81
N THR A 307 -15.54 19.81 14.86
CA THR A 307 -15.03 21.12 14.41
C THR A 307 -14.69 21.19 12.91
N ILE A 308 -15.21 20.28 12.09
CA ILE A 308 -15.00 20.27 10.63
C ILE A 308 -16.34 20.34 9.89
N ALA A 309 -16.37 21.09 8.78
CA ALA A 309 -17.54 21.15 7.92
C ALA A 309 -17.84 19.79 7.27
N VAL A 310 -19.11 19.55 6.95
CA VAL A 310 -19.54 18.32 6.28
C VAL A 310 -19.23 18.43 4.78
N GLY A 311 -18.45 17.48 4.26
CA GLY A 311 -18.21 17.28 2.84
C GLY A 311 -19.48 16.84 2.13
N ALA A 312 -19.72 17.41 0.95
CA ALA A 312 -20.98 17.24 0.21
C ALA A 312 -21.24 15.78 -0.19
N ASN A 313 -20.19 14.98 -0.37
CA ASN A 313 -20.27 13.62 -0.88
C ASN A 313 -19.89 12.55 0.16
N SER A 314 -19.75 12.95 1.42
CA SER A 314 -19.41 12.04 2.52
C SER A 314 -20.65 11.41 3.14
N ASN A 315 -20.53 10.15 3.55
CA ASN A 315 -21.64 9.34 4.09
C ASN A 315 -21.37 8.94 5.56
N THR A 316 -22.34 9.13 6.46
CA THR A 316 -22.24 8.75 7.89
C THR A 316 -23.17 7.62 8.32
N THR A 317 -23.97 7.07 7.41
CA THR A 317 -24.99 6.05 7.69
C THR A 317 -24.69 4.72 7.02
N ALA A 318 -23.58 4.63 6.29
CA ALA A 318 -23.15 3.41 5.62
C ALA A 318 -22.78 2.31 6.62
N ARG A 319 -23.37 1.13 6.44
CA ARG A 319 -22.95 -0.09 7.15
C ARG A 319 -21.52 -0.47 6.76
N PRO A 320 -20.71 -1.03 7.68
CA PRO A 320 -19.37 -1.51 7.38
C PRO A 320 -19.47 -2.88 6.70
N ALA A 321 -19.70 -2.91 5.38
CA ALA A 321 -19.74 -4.15 4.61
C ALA A 321 -18.35 -4.44 4.03
N VAL A 322 -17.49 -5.01 4.88
CA VAL A 322 -16.12 -5.42 4.57
C VAL A 322 -15.86 -6.83 5.07
N ASP A 323 -14.97 -7.56 4.41
CA ASP A 323 -14.59 -8.92 4.76
C ASP A 323 -13.70 -8.92 6.01
N LEU A 324 -14.14 -9.56 7.09
CA LEU A 324 -13.37 -9.67 8.34
C LEU A 324 -12.79 -11.08 8.52
N GLY A 325 -12.53 -11.77 7.41
CA GLY A 325 -12.27 -13.20 7.35
C GLY A 325 -13.58 -13.99 7.16
N ASP A 326 -14.57 -13.42 6.49
CA ASP A 326 -15.91 -14.01 6.34
C ASP A 326 -15.86 -15.32 5.54
N GLY A 327 -14.87 -15.46 4.66
CA GLY A 327 -14.63 -16.69 3.90
C GLY A 327 -14.47 -17.94 4.76
N ARG A 328 -13.96 -17.79 5.99
CA ARG A 328 -13.86 -18.90 6.96
C ARG A 328 -15.21 -19.49 7.38
N LEU A 329 -16.30 -18.72 7.24
CA LEU A 329 -17.63 -19.11 7.66
C LEU A 329 -18.38 -19.91 6.58
N VAL A 330 -18.04 -19.68 5.31
CA VAL A 330 -18.78 -20.22 4.15
C VAL A 330 -17.90 -21.07 3.22
N GLY A 331 -16.60 -21.22 3.52
CA GLY A 331 -15.66 -22.01 2.72
C GLY A 331 -15.29 -21.36 1.38
N VAL A 332 -15.50 -20.05 1.22
CA VAL A 332 -15.02 -19.32 0.03
C VAL A 332 -13.55 -18.93 0.20
N PRO A 333 -12.80 -18.70 -0.90
CA PRO A 333 -11.43 -18.21 -0.82
C PRO A 333 -11.30 -17.01 0.11
N LEU A 334 -10.25 -17.00 0.94
CA LEU A 334 -9.98 -15.90 1.85
C LEU A 334 -9.68 -14.63 1.04
N ARG A 335 -10.43 -13.57 1.34
CA ARG A 335 -10.15 -12.24 0.80
C ARG A 335 -9.18 -11.49 1.71
N PRO A 336 -8.46 -10.50 1.18
CA PRO A 336 -7.75 -9.54 2.00
C PRO A 336 -8.66 -8.95 3.08
N PHE A 337 -8.16 -8.90 4.31
CA PHE A 337 -8.91 -8.35 5.44
C PHE A 337 -9.37 -6.89 5.15
N GLY A 338 -10.61 -6.55 5.46
CA GLY A 338 -11.15 -5.20 5.23
C GLY A 338 -11.49 -4.90 3.76
N GLU A 339 -11.39 -5.87 2.85
CA GLU A 339 -11.86 -5.71 1.48
C GLU A 339 -13.38 -5.53 1.45
N PRO A 340 -13.95 -4.58 0.70
CA PRO A 340 -15.40 -4.45 0.59
C PRO A 340 -16.09 -5.71 0.06
N THR A 341 -17.24 -6.07 0.65
CA THR A 341 -18.04 -7.21 0.18
C THR A 341 -18.97 -6.83 -0.99
N ALA A 342 -19.60 -7.83 -1.60
CA ALA A 342 -20.58 -7.59 -2.67
C ALA A 342 -21.76 -6.74 -2.14
N GLY A 343 -22.15 -5.71 -2.87
CA GLY A 343 -23.20 -4.77 -2.44
C GLY A 343 -22.79 -3.89 -1.25
N SER A 344 -21.48 -3.75 -1.00
CA SER A 344 -20.98 -2.84 0.03
C SER A 344 -21.31 -1.39 -0.33
N PRO A 345 -21.78 -0.57 0.63
CA PRO A 345 -22.03 0.85 0.39
C PRO A 345 -20.73 1.65 0.24
N LEU A 346 -19.56 1.00 0.37
CA LEU A 346 -18.28 1.65 0.13
C LEU A 346 -18.00 1.86 -1.36
N GLY A 347 -18.56 1.01 -2.23
CA GLY A 347 -18.30 1.03 -3.67
C GLY A 347 -18.95 2.21 -4.40
N GLY A 348 -18.31 2.68 -5.48
CA GLY A 348 -18.89 3.68 -6.38
C GLY A 348 -18.98 5.10 -5.83
N ILE A 349 -18.34 5.38 -4.70
CA ILE A 349 -18.35 6.69 -4.04
C ILE A 349 -17.29 7.59 -4.66
N VAL A 350 -16.03 7.17 -4.65
CA VAL A 350 -14.92 8.07 -4.94
C VAL A 350 -14.76 8.25 -6.45
N PRO A 351 -14.79 9.48 -6.99
CA PRO A 351 -14.66 9.67 -8.43
C PRO A 351 -13.29 9.21 -8.92
N ALA A 352 -13.23 8.62 -10.12
CA ALA A 352 -11.97 8.26 -10.78
C ALA A 352 -11.18 9.49 -11.32
N ALA A 353 -11.45 10.69 -10.78
CA ALA A 353 -10.89 11.95 -11.23
C ALA A 353 -9.40 12.12 -10.85
N ALA A 354 -8.75 13.08 -11.49
CA ALA A 354 -7.35 13.44 -11.24
C ALA A 354 -7.10 13.73 -9.74
N GLY A 355 -6.14 13.02 -9.15
CA GLY A 355 -5.72 13.22 -7.76
C GLY A 355 -6.04 12.04 -6.81
N PHE A 356 -6.93 11.13 -7.19
CA PHE A 356 -7.11 9.87 -6.47
C PHE A 356 -6.13 8.79 -6.98
N PRO A 357 -5.72 7.83 -6.13
CA PRO A 357 -4.86 6.74 -6.55
C PRO A 357 -5.54 5.85 -7.59
N THR A 358 -4.79 5.44 -8.62
CA THR A 358 -5.25 4.53 -9.70
C THR A 358 -5.13 3.05 -9.35
N ALA A 359 -4.54 2.76 -8.19
CA ALA A 359 -4.40 1.42 -7.64
C ALA A 359 -4.77 1.41 -6.15
N ASP A 360 -5.14 0.25 -5.63
CA ASP A 360 -5.47 0.03 -4.22
C ASP A 360 -4.23 -0.36 -3.37
N LEU A 361 -4.43 -0.69 -2.10
CA LEU A 361 -3.38 -1.13 -1.15
C LEU A 361 -2.56 -2.31 -1.68
N LEU A 362 -3.17 -3.22 -2.45
CA LEU A 362 -2.53 -4.41 -3.00
C LEU A 362 -2.02 -4.19 -4.42
N ASN A 363 -1.94 -2.93 -4.86
CA ASN A 363 -1.55 -2.54 -6.21
C ASN A 363 -2.47 -3.14 -7.30
N ARG A 364 -3.74 -3.42 -6.96
CA ARG A 364 -4.79 -3.82 -7.91
C ARG A 364 -5.40 -2.55 -8.51
N ALA A 365 -6.02 -2.66 -9.68
CA ALA A 365 -6.52 -1.46 -10.34
C ALA A 365 -7.72 -0.88 -9.59
N ARG A 366 -7.99 0.40 -9.86
CA ARG A 366 -9.09 1.14 -9.26
C ARG A 366 -9.78 1.99 -10.32
N PRO A 367 -11.13 2.00 -10.40
CA PRO A 367 -12.11 1.23 -9.59
C PRO A 367 -12.17 -0.26 -9.98
N GLU A 368 -12.60 -1.14 -9.07
CA GLU A 368 -12.88 -2.56 -9.35
C GLU A 368 -14.03 -3.13 -8.50
N GLY A 369 -14.87 -3.98 -9.10
CA GLY A 369 -15.74 -4.95 -8.43
C GLY A 369 -17.16 -4.49 -8.05
N PHE A 370 -17.55 -3.26 -8.39
CA PHE A 370 -18.86 -2.68 -8.01
C PHE A 370 -19.79 -2.36 -9.18
N GLY A 371 -19.40 -2.65 -10.43
CA GLY A 371 -20.20 -2.21 -11.57
C GLY A 371 -20.30 -0.68 -11.67
N SER A 372 -19.23 0.04 -11.27
CA SER A 372 -19.17 1.50 -11.26
C SER A 372 -17.84 1.99 -11.80
N LEU A 373 -17.84 3.15 -12.45
CA LEU A 373 -16.63 3.87 -12.86
C LEU A 373 -16.04 4.71 -11.71
N ASN A 374 -16.72 4.75 -10.57
CA ASN A 374 -16.22 5.32 -9.34
C ASN A 374 -15.65 4.22 -8.43
N ALA A 375 -14.61 4.57 -7.71
CA ALA A 375 -13.89 3.75 -6.77
C ALA A 375 -14.65 3.56 -5.45
N ALA A 376 -14.24 2.56 -4.68
CA ALA A 376 -14.65 2.45 -3.28
C ALA A 376 -14.10 3.59 -2.43
N ALA A 377 -14.69 3.87 -1.28
CA ALA A 377 -14.01 4.60 -0.20
C ALA A 377 -13.08 3.65 0.57
N GLY A 378 -11.92 4.15 1.01
CA GLY A 378 -10.90 3.37 1.71
C GLY A 378 -9.75 2.93 0.79
N CYS A 379 -8.92 2.01 1.31
CA CYS A 379 -7.69 1.58 0.65
C CYS A 379 -7.80 0.35 -0.24
N LEU A 380 -8.93 -0.36 -0.23
CA LEU A 380 -9.14 -1.60 -1.00
C LEU A 380 -10.36 -1.47 -1.91
N GLU A 381 -10.25 -1.99 -3.13
CA GLU A 381 -11.39 -2.26 -4.01
C GLU A 381 -11.88 -3.70 -3.79
N ARG A 382 -13.12 -3.99 -4.24
CA ARG A 382 -13.59 -5.37 -4.26
C ARG A 382 -12.95 -6.10 -5.44
N HIS A 383 -12.28 -7.20 -5.17
CA HIS A 383 -11.76 -8.11 -6.18
C HIS A 383 -12.59 -9.40 -6.21
N ASP A 384 -12.26 -10.28 -7.15
CA ASP A 384 -12.92 -11.57 -7.35
C ASP A 384 -14.45 -11.41 -7.46
N ALA A 385 -14.83 -10.44 -8.29
CA ALA A 385 -16.21 -9.97 -8.42
C ALA A 385 -17.02 -10.72 -9.48
N GLY A 386 -16.41 -11.70 -10.15
CA GLY A 386 -17.04 -12.38 -11.26
C GLY A 386 -18.21 -13.27 -10.89
N GLU A 387 -19.14 -13.38 -11.81
CA GLU A 387 -20.41 -14.09 -11.67
C GLU A 387 -20.54 -15.15 -12.75
N LEU A 388 -21.32 -16.21 -12.48
CA LEU A 388 -21.65 -17.20 -13.49
C LEU A 388 -22.62 -16.60 -14.53
N ASP A 389 -22.33 -16.76 -15.82
CA ASP A 389 -23.24 -16.43 -16.92
C ASP A 389 -23.39 -17.64 -17.85
N SER A 390 -24.59 -18.21 -17.90
CA SER A 390 -24.91 -19.37 -18.75
C SER A 390 -25.41 -18.98 -20.14
N ILE A 391 -25.86 -17.74 -20.32
CA ILE A 391 -26.37 -17.25 -21.61
C ILE A 391 -25.19 -17.03 -22.56
N ASN A 392 -24.07 -16.57 -22.00
CA ASN A 392 -22.93 -16.13 -22.76
C ASN A 392 -21.77 -17.13 -22.81
N ALA A 393 -22.01 -18.38 -22.40
CA ALA A 393 -21.00 -19.43 -22.39
C ALA A 393 -20.45 -19.72 -23.80
N ASP A 394 -19.21 -20.17 -23.87
CA ASP A 394 -18.64 -20.75 -25.09
C ASP A 394 -19.33 -22.08 -25.43
N LEU A 395 -19.26 -22.48 -26.70
CA LEU A 395 -19.93 -23.69 -27.17
C LEU A 395 -19.43 -24.92 -26.40
N GLY A 396 -20.36 -25.60 -25.73
CA GLY A 396 -20.06 -26.81 -24.93
C GLY A 396 -19.73 -26.52 -23.46
N SER A 397 -19.57 -25.25 -23.07
CA SER A 397 -19.43 -24.85 -21.66
C SER A 397 -20.81 -24.68 -21.00
N PRO A 398 -20.99 -25.13 -19.75
CA PRO A 398 -22.25 -24.93 -19.01
C PRO A 398 -22.42 -23.48 -18.49
N GLY A 399 -21.36 -22.67 -18.57
CA GLY A 399 -21.35 -21.27 -18.16
C GLY A 399 -19.95 -20.67 -18.30
N CYS A 400 -19.90 -19.34 -18.38
CA CYS A 400 -18.68 -18.55 -18.35
C CYS A 400 -18.63 -17.64 -17.11
N LEU A 401 -17.48 -17.00 -16.92
CA LEU A 401 -17.27 -15.96 -15.93
C LEU A 401 -17.62 -14.60 -16.54
N ALA A 402 -18.62 -13.91 -16.00
CA ALA A 402 -18.93 -12.52 -16.35
C ALA A 402 -18.30 -11.55 -15.34
N LEU A 403 -17.56 -10.56 -15.84
CA LEU A 403 -17.07 -9.40 -15.11
C LEU A 403 -17.84 -8.15 -15.57
N ARG A 404 -18.83 -7.74 -14.77
CA ARG A 404 -19.71 -6.59 -15.04
C ARG A 404 -19.09 -5.30 -14.47
N GLY A 405 -18.85 -4.31 -15.34
CA GLY A 405 -18.13 -3.10 -15.00
C GLY A 405 -16.62 -3.33 -14.81
N PRO A 406 -15.88 -2.32 -14.31
CA PRO A 406 -14.49 -2.48 -13.93
C PRO A 406 -14.36 -3.57 -12.86
N GLY A 407 -13.47 -4.53 -13.08
CA GLY A 407 -13.33 -5.66 -12.16
C GLY A 407 -12.39 -6.74 -12.66
N SER A 408 -12.20 -7.71 -11.80
CA SER A 408 -11.14 -8.71 -11.94
C SER A 408 -11.49 -9.98 -11.16
N LEU A 409 -10.92 -11.10 -11.58
CA LEU A 409 -10.99 -12.37 -10.87
C LEU A 409 -9.67 -13.11 -11.00
N ASP A 410 -9.15 -13.57 -9.86
CA ASP A 410 -7.97 -14.42 -9.78
C ASP A 410 -8.36 -15.89 -9.71
N ARG A 411 -7.68 -16.71 -10.52
CA ARG A 411 -7.87 -18.17 -10.57
C ARG A 411 -6.53 -18.88 -10.38
N PRO A 412 -6.35 -19.69 -9.32
CA PRO A 412 -5.17 -20.54 -9.20
C PRO A 412 -5.21 -21.65 -10.25
N ILE A 413 -4.07 -21.89 -10.90
CA ILE A 413 -3.86 -22.96 -11.88
C ILE A 413 -2.67 -23.80 -11.41
N LEU A 414 -2.89 -25.11 -11.28
CA LEU A 414 -1.83 -26.06 -10.95
C LEU A 414 -0.94 -26.28 -12.17
N VAL A 415 0.38 -26.28 -11.95
CA VAL A 415 1.38 -26.49 -13.00
C VAL A 415 2.48 -27.44 -12.53
N ASP A 416 2.99 -28.23 -13.47
CA ASP A 416 4.13 -29.12 -13.30
C ASP A 416 5.44 -28.44 -13.77
N PRO A 417 6.63 -28.95 -13.39
CA PRO A 417 7.92 -28.42 -13.86
C PRO A 417 8.21 -28.79 -15.33
N THR A 418 7.25 -28.53 -16.21
CA THR A 418 7.30 -28.75 -17.65
C THR A 418 6.90 -27.48 -18.37
N ALA A 419 7.42 -27.29 -19.59
CA ALA A 419 7.02 -26.16 -20.42
C ALA A 419 5.50 -26.15 -20.58
N THR A 420 4.86 -25.06 -20.16
CA THR A 420 3.41 -24.93 -20.09
C THR A 420 2.97 -23.67 -20.83
N VAL A 421 1.95 -23.80 -21.66
CA VAL A 421 1.23 -22.68 -22.27
C VAL A 421 -0.17 -22.63 -21.69
N VAL A 422 -0.52 -21.53 -21.04
CA VAL A 422 -1.89 -21.25 -20.59
C VAL A 422 -2.62 -20.50 -21.71
N ARG A 423 -3.89 -20.83 -21.91
CA ARG A 423 -4.81 -20.08 -22.77
C ARG A 423 -6.13 -19.86 -22.06
N VAL A 424 -6.77 -18.73 -22.33
CA VAL A 424 -8.12 -18.41 -21.84
C VAL A 424 -8.93 -17.80 -22.97
N LYS A 425 -10.20 -18.20 -23.10
CA LYS A 425 -11.11 -17.59 -24.07
C LYS A 425 -11.79 -16.36 -23.48
N VAL A 426 -11.93 -15.32 -24.29
CA VAL A 426 -12.57 -14.07 -23.89
C VAL A 426 -13.51 -13.53 -24.97
N ARG A 427 -14.59 -12.87 -24.55
CA ARG A 427 -15.45 -12.02 -25.39
C ARG A 427 -16.02 -10.87 -24.55
N TRP A 428 -16.57 -9.83 -25.15
CA TRP A 428 -17.17 -8.70 -24.44
C TRP A 428 -18.27 -8.00 -25.25
N ASP A 429 -19.17 -7.34 -24.53
CA ASP A 429 -20.26 -6.54 -25.11
C ASP A 429 -19.79 -5.18 -25.65
N GLY A 430 -20.64 -4.52 -26.43
CA GLY A 430 -20.34 -3.20 -26.98
C GLY A 430 -20.31 -2.09 -25.92
N ALA A 431 -21.01 -2.25 -24.80
CA ALA A 431 -20.99 -1.31 -23.68
C ALA A 431 -19.63 -1.30 -22.96
N HIS A 432 -18.87 -2.40 -23.03
CA HIS A 432 -17.50 -2.44 -22.54
C HIS A 432 -16.57 -1.52 -23.35
N GLY A 433 -16.82 -1.36 -24.65
CA GLY A 433 -16.00 -0.53 -25.52
C GLY A 433 -14.60 -1.10 -25.77
N ASP A 434 -13.81 -0.39 -26.57
CA ASP A 434 -12.54 -0.88 -27.15
C ASP A 434 -11.31 -0.06 -26.77
N SER A 435 -11.44 1.08 -26.09
CA SER A 435 -10.29 1.87 -25.62
C SER A 435 -9.49 1.15 -24.53
N ARG A 436 -10.12 0.19 -23.83
CA ARG A 436 -9.53 -0.58 -22.72
C ARG A 436 -9.99 -2.04 -22.77
N LYS A 437 -9.68 -2.73 -23.87
CA LYS A 437 -10.10 -4.11 -24.12
C LYS A 437 -9.83 -5.08 -22.95
N PRO A 438 -10.63 -6.13 -22.78
CA PRO A 438 -10.39 -7.16 -21.78
C PRO A 438 -8.99 -7.75 -21.90
N ARG A 439 -8.44 -8.20 -20.79
CA ARG A 439 -7.10 -8.81 -20.78
C ARG A 439 -7.01 -9.90 -19.73
N ALA A 440 -6.04 -10.78 -19.90
CA ALA A 440 -5.66 -11.76 -18.92
C ALA A 440 -4.18 -11.58 -18.54
N ILE A 441 -3.85 -11.89 -17.29
CA ILE A 441 -2.50 -11.73 -16.74
C ILE A 441 -2.13 -13.03 -16.03
N LEU A 442 -1.00 -13.63 -16.40
CA LEU A 442 -0.34 -14.60 -15.51
C LEU A 442 0.54 -13.81 -14.56
N LEU A 443 0.16 -13.75 -13.29
CA LEU A 443 0.90 -12.99 -12.28
C LEU A 443 2.26 -13.65 -12.01
N ALA A 444 3.30 -12.83 -11.88
CA ALA A 444 4.63 -13.27 -11.49
C ALA A 444 4.54 -14.13 -10.23
N ASN A 445 5.13 -15.31 -10.31
CA ASN A 445 5.36 -16.17 -9.16
C ASN A 445 6.83 -16.62 -9.18
N PRO A 446 7.73 -15.80 -8.63
CA PRO A 446 9.15 -16.10 -8.54
C PRO A 446 9.45 -17.41 -7.81
N GLU A 447 8.58 -17.85 -6.89
CA GLU A 447 8.78 -19.11 -6.16
C GLU A 447 8.80 -20.34 -7.07
N ILE A 448 8.17 -20.26 -8.24
CA ILE A 448 8.15 -21.33 -9.25
C ILE A 448 8.80 -20.89 -10.57
N GLY A 449 9.57 -19.79 -10.57
CA GLY A 449 10.34 -19.36 -11.73
C GLY A 449 9.60 -18.49 -12.76
N LEU A 450 8.36 -18.06 -12.49
CA LEU A 450 7.67 -17.06 -13.32
C LEU A 450 8.06 -15.65 -12.83
N VAL A 451 9.12 -15.10 -13.42
CA VAL A 451 9.79 -13.89 -12.91
C VAL A 451 9.07 -12.57 -13.17
N ALA A 452 8.13 -12.54 -14.12
CA ALA A 452 7.41 -11.34 -14.50
C ALA A 452 5.97 -11.67 -14.90
N ASP A 453 5.09 -10.68 -14.72
CA ASP A 453 3.73 -10.76 -15.20
C ASP A 453 3.75 -10.95 -16.73
N GLN A 454 2.98 -11.90 -17.23
CA GLN A 454 2.67 -11.97 -18.66
C GLN A 454 1.28 -11.37 -18.87
N VAL A 455 1.16 -10.34 -19.69
CA VAL A 455 -0.12 -9.67 -19.99
C VAL A 455 -0.49 -9.94 -21.44
N VAL A 456 -1.69 -10.50 -21.65
CA VAL A 456 -2.25 -10.70 -22.99
C VAL A 456 -3.57 -9.95 -23.08
N THR A 457 -3.65 -9.00 -24.01
CA THR A 457 -4.84 -8.17 -24.23
C THR A 457 -5.58 -8.67 -25.46
N ALA A 458 -6.90 -8.66 -25.38
CA ALA A 458 -7.80 -8.89 -26.50
C ALA A 458 -7.45 -8.03 -27.72
N THR A 459 -7.60 -8.60 -28.92
CA THR A 459 -7.21 -7.95 -30.18
C THR A 459 -8.40 -7.62 -31.06
N SER A 460 -9.49 -8.40 -30.99
CA SER A 460 -10.73 -8.11 -31.71
C SER A 460 -11.41 -6.82 -31.22
N THR A 461 -12.47 -6.41 -31.89
CA THR A 461 -13.38 -5.35 -31.43
C THR A 461 -14.53 -5.96 -30.64
N GLY A 462 -15.09 -5.20 -29.72
CA GLY A 462 -16.27 -5.60 -28.95
C GLY A 462 -17.50 -5.80 -29.81
N GLY A 463 -18.55 -6.33 -29.19
CA GLY A 463 -19.84 -6.42 -29.84
C GLY A 463 -20.54 -5.05 -29.95
N SER A 464 -21.86 -5.05 -30.12
CA SER A 464 -22.66 -3.81 -30.24
C SER A 464 -23.72 -3.74 -29.14
N GLY A 465 -23.80 -2.61 -28.43
CA GLY A 465 -24.69 -2.46 -27.28
C GLY A 465 -24.44 -3.55 -26.23
N SER A 466 -25.49 -4.27 -25.83
CA SER A 466 -25.40 -5.42 -24.91
C SER A 466 -25.08 -6.75 -25.61
N THR A 467 -24.90 -6.77 -26.93
CA THR A 467 -24.58 -8.00 -27.67
C THR A 467 -23.07 -8.19 -27.69
N PRO A 468 -22.53 -9.34 -27.23
CA PRO A 468 -21.09 -9.60 -27.25
C PRO A 468 -20.55 -9.99 -28.64
N ASN A 469 -19.24 -9.83 -28.82
CA ASN A 469 -18.51 -10.35 -29.98
C ASN A 469 -18.31 -11.88 -29.91
N ALA A 470 -17.67 -12.45 -30.92
CA ALA A 470 -17.23 -13.84 -30.90
C ALA A 470 -16.07 -14.05 -29.92
N TYR A 471 -15.91 -15.27 -29.42
CA TYR A 471 -14.78 -15.63 -28.55
C TYR A 471 -13.45 -15.56 -29.31
N GLU A 472 -12.45 -14.90 -28.71
CA GLU A 472 -11.05 -15.00 -29.09
C GLU A 472 -10.23 -15.70 -27.99
N THR A 473 -9.07 -16.25 -28.35
CA THR A 473 -8.21 -16.98 -27.40
C THR A 473 -6.98 -16.13 -27.05
N LEU A 474 -6.84 -15.79 -25.77
CA LEU A 474 -5.65 -15.15 -25.23
C LEU A 474 -4.62 -16.24 -24.92
N THR A 475 -3.48 -16.21 -25.59
CA THR A 475 -2.38 -17.20 -25.43
C THR A 475 -1.18 -16.56 -24.78
N PHE A 476 -0.76 -17.09 -23.64
CA PHE A 476 0.44 -16.66 -22.94
C PHE A 476 1.70 -17.25 -23.58
N ALA A 477 2.86 -16.62 -23.34
CA ALA A 477 4.13 -17.21 -23.73
C ALA A 477 4.39 -18.46 -22.89
N ALA A 478 5.00 -19.48 -23.51
CA ALA A 478 5.41 -20.69 -22.80
C ALA A 478 6.35 -20.33 -21.64
N PHE A 479 6.13 -20.94 -20.48
CA PHE A 479 7.03 -20.84 -19.33
C PHE A 479 7.28 -22.22 -18.76
N THR A 480 8.42 -22.42 -18.11
CA THR A 480 8.76 -23.70 -17.46
C THR A 480 8.89 -23.44 -15.97
N PRO A 481 7.95 -23.92 -15.14
CA PRO A 481 8.10 -23.81 -13.70
C PRO A 481 9.36 -24.53 -13.21
N SER A 482 10.05 -23.96 -12.23
CA SER A 482 11.23 -24.60 -11.62
C SER A 482 10.87 -25.80 -10.73
N ARG A 483 9.58 -25.91 -10.34
CA ARG A 483 8.98 -26.99 -9.55
C ARG A 483 7.47 -26.97 -9.76
N ALA A 484 6.81 -28.07 -9.38
CA ALA A 484 5.35 -28.09 -9.34
C ALA A 484 4.81 -27.03 -8.37
N GLY A 485 3.67 -26.42 -8.71
CA GLY A 485 3.08 -25.37 -7.88
C GLY A 485 1.84 -24.74 -8.49
N VAL A 486 1.61 -23.47 -8.17
CA VAL A 486 0.42 -22.72 -8.58
C VAL A 486 0.83 -21.42 -9.25
N VAL A 487 0.31 -21.17 -10.45
CA VAL A 487 0.30 -19.82 -11.06
C VAL A 487 -1.06 -19.18 -10.86
N MET A 488 -1.09 -17.85 -10.76
CA MET A 488 -2.34 -17.10 -10.65
C MET A 488 -2.69 -16.48 -12.01
N LEU A 489 -3.81 -16.90 -12.58
CA LEU A 489 -4.40 -16.26 -13.76
C LEU A 489 -5.40 -15.19 -13.30
N ARG A 490 -5.11 -13.92 -13.61
CA ARG A 490 -6.00 -12.79 -13.39
C ARG A 490 -6.72 -12.43 -14.67
N MET A 491 -8.05 -12.51 -14.66
CA MET A 491 -8.91 -12.02 -15.73
C MET A 491 -9.38 -10.61 -15.39
N VAL A 492 -9.35 -9.67 -16.34
CA VAL A 492 -9.55 -8.24 -16.08
C VAL A 492 -10.53 -7.62 -17.09
N SER A 493 -11.52 -6.91 -16.57
CA SER A 493 -12.49 -6.08 -17.28
C SER A 493 -12.28 -4.60 -16.93
N ARG A 494 -12.18 -3.72 -17.93
CA ARG A 494 -11.98 -2.28 -17.73
C ARG A 494 -12.85 -1.47 -18.70
N PRO A 495 -14.18 -1.63 -18.61
CA PRO A 495 -15.09 -1.07 -19.58
C PRO A 495 -15.13 0.45 -19.54
N GLU A 496 -15.53 1.04 -20.66
CA GLU A 496 -15.81 2.48 -20.79
C GLU A 496 -17.09 2.88 -20.07
N ALA A 497 -18.08 1.98 -20.01
CA ALA A 497 -19.31 2.17 -19.27
C ALA A 497 -19.40 1.23 -18.06
N ALA A 498 -20.05 1.70 -17.00
CA ALA A 498 -20.31 0.90 -15.79
C ALA A 498 -21.04 -0.42 -16.07
N THR A 499 -21.84 -0.48 -17.14
CA THR A 499 -22.63 -1.64 -17.56
C THR A 499 -21.89 -2.58 -18.51
N GLY A 500 -20.67 -2.23 -18.96
CA GLY A 500 -19.92 -3.06 -19.90
C GLY A 500 -19.46 -4.36 -19.27
N THR A 501 -19.54 -5.46 -20.01
CA THR A 501 -19.25 -6.81 -19.49
C THR A 501 -18.21 -7.53 -20.33
N ALA A 502 -17.21 -8.11 -19.66
CA ALA A 502 -16.29 -9.07 -20.25
C ALA A 502 -16.61 -10.49 -19.76
N TYR A 503 -16.55 -11.45 -20.67
CA TYR A 503 -16.85 -12.85 -20.43
C TYR A 503 -15.59 -13.68 -20.66
N PHE A 504 -15.18 -14.46 -19.66
CA PHE A 504 -14.04 -15.36 -19.73
C PHE A 504 -14.52 -16.81 -19.59
N ASP A 505 -14.03 -17.68 -20.45
CA ASP A 505 -14.41 -19.10 -20.50
C ASP A 505 -13.14 -19.96 -20.62
N SER A 506 -13.30 -21.28 -20.72
CA SER A 506 -12.37 -22.28 -21.24
C SER A 506 -10.90 -21.93 -21.05
N ILE A 507 -10.36 -22.33 -19.90
CA ILE A 507 -8.92 -22.27 -19.61
C ILE A 507 -8.30 -23.60 -20.05
N THR A 508 -7.27 -23.55 -20.90
CA THR A 508 -6.56 -24.75 -21.38
C THR A 508 -5.07 -24.64 -21.11
N LEU A 509 -4.45 -25.80 -20.84
CA LEU A 509 -3.01 -25.95 -20.62
C LEU A 509 -2.47 -26.93 -21.66
N SER A 510 -1.29 -26.65 -22.22
CA SER A 510 -0.59 -27.54 -23.16
C SER A 510 0.91 -27.47 -22.98
#